data_AF-A0AAW2PH03-F1
#
_entry.id   AF-A0AAW2PH03-F1
#
_cell.length_a   1.000
_cell.length_b   1.000
_cell.length_c   1.000
_cell.angle_alpha   90.00
_cell.angle_beta   90.00
_cell.angle_gamma   90.00
#
_symmetry.space_group_name_H-M   'P 1'
#
loop_
_entity.id
_entity.type
_entity.pdbx_description
1 polymer ?
#
loop_
_entity_poly.entity_id
_entity_poly.type
_entity_poly.pdbx_seq_one_letter_code
_entity_poly.pdbx_strand_id
1 'polypeptide(L)'
;MSSSTLFLSSLLSLYATTSHRHHHKHRRFRHRIVTLPLKTKATMGKEPITTTATATSAAGAAAESESAAAHAEFKLVGFRNFIRTNPKSDHFLVHRFHHVEFWCGDAINTAKRFSWGLGMPLVAKSDLSTGNSAHASYLLRSGQLNFVFTAPYSPSISTPSSAAIPSFSFSVHRSFTSSHGLAVRALAIQVESAFSAYSASVSRGAKPISPPILLSDNKTAIAEVHLYGDSVLRFVSCGDDGTGFLPGFEPVDNEMSYQELDYGIRRLDHAVGNVPELGPVVNYLKEFTGFHEFAEFTAEDVGTAESGLNSVVLANNNENVLFPLNEPVYGTKRKSQIQTYLEHNEGPGVQHLALVSEDIFRTLRK
;
A
#
# COMPACT_ATOMS: atom_id res chain seq x y z
N MET A 1 -11.17 -16.59 6.96
CA MET A 1 -10.24 -15.49 6.67
C MET A 1 -9.81 -14.88 8.00
N SER A 2 -8.51 -14.69 8.20
CA SER A 2 -7.83 -14.67 9.51
C SER A 2 -8.06 -13.38 10.33
N SER A 3 -8.24 -13.54 11.64
CA SER A 3 -8.51 -12.48 12.63
C SER A 3 -7.38 -11.44 12.79
N SER A 4 -6.18 -11.69 12.26
CA SER A 4 -5.00 -10.82 12.44
C SER A 4 -5.03 -9.54 11.60
N THR A 5 -5.52 -9.58 10.36
CA THR A 5 -5.52 -8.42 9.44
C THR A 5 -6.50 -7.34 9.90
N LEU A 6 -7.66 -7.74 10.43
CA LEU A 6 -8.63 -6.83 11.04
C LEU A 6 -8.06 -6.12 12.28
N PHE A 7 -7.13 -6.77 12.99
CA PHE A 7 -6.52 -6.23 14.21
C PHE A 7 -5.56 -5.07 13.88
N LEU A 8 -4.74 -5.20 12.84
CA LEU A 8 -3.83 -4.15 12.38
C LEU A 8 -4.60 -2.91 11.90
N SER A 9 -5.65 -3.12 11.08
CA SER A 9 -6.52 -2.05 10.58
C SER A 9 -7.23 -1.31 11.73
N SER A 10 -7.69 -2.04 12.75
CA SER A 10 -8.31 -1.45 13.95
C SER A 10 -7.32 -0.62 14.77
N LEU A 11 -6.07 -1.07 14.92
CA LEU A 11 -5.03 -0.37 15.67
C LEU A 11 -4.58 0.94 14.99
N LEU A 12 -4.45 0.93 13.67
CA LEU A 12 -4.17 2.12 12.85
C LEU A 12 -5.31 3.15 12.94
N SER A 13 -6.57 2.70 12.80
CA SER A 13 -7.75 3.58 12.81
C SER A 13 -8.00 4.23 14.19
N LEU A 14 -7.71 3.53 15.30
CA LEU A 14 -7.80 4.10 16.64
C LEU A 14 -6.83 5.26 16.87
N TYR A 15 -5.67 5.29 16.20
CA TYR A 15 -4.69 6.36 16.38
C TYR A 15 -4.98 7.60 15.53
N ALA A 16 -5.48 7.43 14.30
CA ALA A 16 -5.86 8.54 13.42
C ALA A 16 -6.97 9.44 14.04
N THR A 17 -7.80 8.89 14.92
CA THR A 17 -8.92 9.59 15.57
C THR A 17 -8.56 10.28 16.90
N THR A 18 -7.36 10.06 17.45
CA THR A 18 -6.99 10.60 18.78
C THR A 18 -6.53 12.07 18.81
N SER A 19 -6.57 12.79 17.69
CA SER A 19 -6.25 14.23 17.62
C SER A 19 -7.36 15.16 18.16
N HIS A 20 -8.57 14.65 18.44
CA HIS A 20 -9.62 15.43 19.10
C HIS A 20 -10.23 14.65 20.28
N ARG A 21 -9.76 14.94 21.50
CA ARG A 21 -10.40 14.44 22.73
C ARG A 21 -11.56 15.35 23.16
N HIS A 22 -12.78 14.83 23.05
CA HIS A 22 -13.84 15.13 24.02
C HIS A 22 -13.97 13.95 24.99
N HIS A 23 -13.91 14.26 26.29
CA HIS A 23 -14.03 13.29 27.38
C HIS A 23 -15.47 12.80 27.55
N HIS A 24 -15.69 11.49 27.40
CA HIS A 24 -16.79 10.82 28.12
C HIS A 24 -16.29 9.51 28.77
N LYS A 25 -16.54 9.42 30.08
CA LYS A 25 -16.22 8.27 30.94
C LYS A 25 -17.23 7.15 30.69
N HIS A 26 -16.76 5.95 30.37
CA HIS A 26 -17.56 4.72 30.50
C HIS A 26 -16.90 3.68 31.41
N ARG A 27 -17.77 3.09 32.24
CA ARG A 27 -17.51 2.14 33.32
C ARG A 27 -16.96 0.80 32.81
N ARG A 28 -15.95 0.27 33.49
CA ARG A 28 -15.38 -1.07 33.25
C ARG A 28 -16.30 -2.17 33.78
N PHE A 29 -16.73 -3.09 32.92
CA PHE A 29 -17.23 -4.41 33.34
C PHE A 29 -16.06 -5.38 33.50
N ARG A 30 -15.94 -6.01 34.67
CA ARG A 30 -14.97 -7.08 34.95
C ARG A 30 -15.55 -8.41 34.47
N HIS A 31 -14.81 -9.15 33.64
CA HIS A 31 -15.05 -10.57 33.41
C HIS A 31 -13.99 -11.40 34.15
N ARG A 32 -14.48 -12.38 34.89
CA ARG A 32 -13.77 -13.25 35.82
C ARG A 32 -13.42 -14.52 35.04
N ILE A 33 -12.15 -14.72 34.70
CA ILE A 33 -11.68 -15.95 34.07
C ILE A 33 -11.33 -16.95 35.17
N VAL A 34 -11.95 -18.12 35.11
CA VAL A 34 -11.72 -19.27 36.00
C VAL A 34 -10.55 -20.08 35.42
N THR A 35 -9.50 -20.27 36.21
CA THR A 35 -8.32 -21.09 35.87
C THR A 35 -8.52 -22.51 36.42
N LEU A 36 -8.31 -23.54 35.58
CA LEU A 36 -8.20 -24.94 36.01
C LEU A 36 -6.75 -25.42 35.78
N PRO A 37 -6.14 -26.16 36.72
CA PRO A 37 -4.73 -26.53 36.65
C PRO A 37 -4.53 -27.84 35.87
N LEU A 38 -3.53 -27.88 34.99
CA LEU A 38 -3.03 -29.11 34.38
C LEU A 38 -1.73 -29.55 35.06
N LYS A 39 -1.68 -30.85 35.35
CA LYS A 39 -0.68 -31.56 36.14
C LYS A 39 0.66 -31.68 35.43
N THR A 40 1.71 -31.61 36.25
CA THR A 40 3.11 -31.97 35.99
C THR A 40 3.31 -33.42 35.56
N LYS A 41 4.24 -33.67 34.63
CA LYS A 41 5.01 -34.91 34.54
C LYS A 41 6.43 -34.65 34.01
N ALA A 42 7.32 -35.57 34.36
CA ALA A 42 8.68 -35.33 34.75
C ALA A 42 9.75 -35.49 33.64
N THR A 43 10.93 -35.03 34.04
CA THR A 43 12.29 -35.12 33.47
C THR A 43 12.74 -36.49 32.96
N MET A 44 13.56 -36.49 31.90
CA MET A 44 14.79 -37.29 31.80
C MET A 44 15.81 -36.56 30.91
N GLY A 45 17.03 -36.42 31.42
CA GLY A 45 18.17 -35.85 30.69
C GLY A 45 19.02 -36.90 29.98
N LYS A 46 19.92 -36.41 29.11
CA LYS A 46 21.24 -36.99 28.78
C LYS A 46 22.03 -35.98 27.91
N GLU A 47 23.16 -35.52 28.42
CA GLU A 47 24.27 -34.89 27.68
C GLU A 47 25.22 -35.99 27.11
N PRO A 48 26.39 -35.66 26.51
CA PRO A 48 26.63 -34.83 25.32
C PRO A 48 27.45 -35.61 24.27
N ILE A 49 27.58 -35.08 23.04
CA ILE A 49 28.57 -35.59 22.06
C ILE A 49 29.40 -34.41 21.53
N THR A 50 30.69 -34.46 21.85
CA THR A 50 31.80 -33.70 21.29
C THR A 50 32.15 -34.19 19.88
N THR A 51 32.45 -33.28 18.95
CA THR A 51 33.55 -33.44 17.96
C THR A 51 33.94 -32.14 17.24
N THR A 52 35.17 -31.71 17.53
CA THR A 52 36.25 -31.28 16.61
C THR A 52 36.12 -30.01 15.76
N ALA A 53 37.01 -29.06 16.09
CA ALA A 53 37.48 -27.98 15.27
C ALA A 53 38.48 -28.45 14.19
N THR A 54 38.43 -27.82 13.02
CA THR A 54 39.53 -27.75 12.06
C THR A 54 39.73 -26.30 11.65
N ALA A 55 40.97 -25.84 11.80
CA ALA A 55 41.44 -24.52 11.41
C ALA A 55 41.91 -24.53 9.96
N THR A 56 41.61 -23.47 9.20
CA THR A 56 42.37 -23.13 7.99
C THR A 56 42.36 -21.62 7.72
N SER A 57 43.59 -21.09 7.69
CA SER A 57 44.15 -19.94 6.96
C SER A 57 43.55 -18.53 7.12
N ALA A 58 44.32 -17.72 7.85
CA ALA A 58 44.33 -16.26 7.81
C ALA A 58 44.98 -15.74 6.52
N ALA A 59 44.18 -15.17 5.61
CA ALA A 59 44.66 -14.34 4.49
C ALA A 59 43.59 -13.42 3.87
N GLY A 60 42.54 -13.03 4.61
CA GLY A 60 41.46 -12.14 4.12
C GLY A 60 41.25 -10.86 4.93
N ALA A 61 41.92 -10.71 6.08
CA ALA A 61 41.52 -9.78 7.14
C ALA A 61 41.88 -8.29 6.90
N ALA A 62 42.30 -7.89 5.70
CA ALA A 62 42.71 -6.50 5.41
C ALA A 62 41.91 -5.82 4.29
N ALA A 63 40.98 -6.53 3.64
CA ALA A 63 40.13 -5.96 2.57
C ALA A 63 38.63 -5.88 2.95
N GLU A 64 38.23 -6.45 4.09
CA GLU A 64 36.83 -6.45 4.56
C GLU A 64 36.51 -5.28 5.50
N SER A 65 37.49 -4.45 5.90
CA SER A 65 37.30 -3.43 6.94
C SER A 65 36.78 -2.07 6.43
N GLU A 66 36.53 -1.90 5.13
CA GLU A 66 35.99 -0.65 4.56
C GLU A 66 34.58 -0.77 3.96
N SER A 67 33.94 -1.94 4.01
CA SER A 67 32.52 -2.11 3.60
C SER A 67 31.55 -2.41 4.75
N ALA A 68 32.05 -2.48 5.99
CA ALA A 68 31.25 -2.82 7.18
C ALA A 68 30.62 -1.62 7.91
N ALA A 69 30.71 -0.41 7.34
CA ALA A 69 30.11 0.79 7.93
C ALA A 69 28.74 1.09 7.29
N ALA A 70 27.69 0.90 8.10
CA ALA A 70 26.31 1.36 7.94
C ALA A 70 25.29 0.44 7.22
N HIS A 71 25.13 -0.78 7.71
CA HIS A 71 23.78 -1.36 7.85
C HIS A 71 23.52 -1.58 9.33
N ALA A 72 22.93 -0.57 10.00
CA ALA A 72 22.32 -0.83 11.31
C ALA A 72 21.30 -1.96 11.13
N GLU A 73 21.42 -3.00 11.95
CA GLU A 73 20.53 -4.16 11.91
C GLU A 73 19.08 -3.67 12.03
N PHE A 74 18.26 -3.91 11.00
CA PHE A 74 16.85 -3.54 11.00
C PHE A 74 16.13 -4.39 12.05
N LYS A 75 15.91 -3.80 13.23
CA LYS A 75 15.37 -4.51 14.39
C LYS A 75 14.10 -3.83 14.89
N LEU A 76 13.00 -4.58 14.82
CA LEU A 76 11.73 -4.18 15.41
C LEU A 76 11.76 -4.36 16.93
N VAL A 77 11.16 -3.42 17.64
CA VAL A 77 10.99 -3.41 19.10
C VAL A 77 9.56 -3.73 19.55
N GLY A 78 8.62 -3.76 18.61
CA GLY A 78 7.21 -4.05 18.83
C GLY A 78 6.40 -2.84 19.28
N PHE A 79 5.09 -2.89 19.05
CA PHE A 79 4.16 -1.76 19.21
C PHE A 79 4.25 -1.10 20.59
N ARG A 80 4.41 -1.90 21.65
CA ARG A 80 4.47 -1.39 23.03
C ARG A 80 5.74 -0.60 23.34
N ASN A 81 6.85 -0.94 22.70
CA ASN A 81 8.15 -0.31 22.95
C ASN A 81 8.48 0.74 21.89
N PHE A 82 7.71 0.79 20.80
CA PHE A 82 7.88 1.77 19.75
C PHE A 82 7.57 3.18 20.25
N ILE A 83 8.54 4.08 20.10
CA ILE A 83 8.39 5.51 20.41
C ILE A 83 8.27 6.26 19.10
N ARG A 84 7.03 6.60 18.71
CA ARG A 84 6.77 7.40 17.52
C ARG A 84 7.43 8.78 17.64
N THR A 85 8.26 9.11 16.66
CA THR A 85 8.79 10.46 16.46
C THR A 85 8.43 10.91 15.05
N ASN A 86 8.00 12.17 14.90
CA ASN A 86 7.70 12.75 13.59
C ASN A 86 8.74 13.86 13.32
N PRO A 87 9.85 13.54 12.64
CA PRO A 87 10.93 14.49 12.35
C PRO A 87 10.56 15.51 11.26
N LYS A 88 9.40 15.37 10.62
CA LYS A 88 8.96 16.18 9.48
C LYS A 88 9.97 16.18 8.31
N SER A 89 10.44 14.99 7.93
CA SER A 89 11.57 14.78 7.02
C SER A 89 11.21 14.57 5.54
N ASP A 90 9.94 14.69 5.11
CA ASP A 90 9.56 14.51 3.70
C ASP A 90 10.47 15.30 2.76
N HIS A 91 10.94 14.65 1.69
CA HIS A 91 11.82 15.27 0.70
C HIS A 91 11.09 16.13 -0.33
N PHE A 92 9.76 16.05 -0.35
CA PHE A 92 8.85 16.82 -1.18
C PHE A 92 7.51 16.93 -0.47
N LEU A 93 6.76 18.01 -0.71
CA LEU A 93 5.50 18.24 -0.02
C LEU A 93 4.41 17.30 -0.55
N VAL A 94 3.88 16.47 0.36
CA VAL A 94 2.78 15.54 0.10
C VAL A 94 1.48 16.07 0.72
N HIS A 95 0.45 16.18 -0.12
CA HIS A 95 -0.86 16.70 0.27
C HIS A 95 -1.78 15.61 0.83
N ARG A 96 -1.98 14.52 0.09
CA ARG A 96 -2.91 13.42 0.42
C ARG A 96 -2.80 12.26 -0.59
N PHE A 97 -3.50 11.16 -0.33
CA PHE A 97 -3.83 10.20 -1.38
C PHE A 97 -4.66 10.85 -2.49
N HIS A 98 -4.30 10.60 -3.75
CA HIS A 98 -5.03 11.11 -4.91
C HIS A 98 -5.97 10.05 -5.49
N HIS A 99 -5.45 8.87 -5.84
CA HIS A 99 -6.23 7.76 -6.38
C HIS A 99 -5.49 6.43 -6.23
N VAL A 100 -6.21 5.33 -6.42
CA VAL A 100 -5.64 3.98 -6.59
C VAL A 100 -6.02 3.49 -7.99
N GLU A 101 -5.04 3.07 -8.77
CA GLU A 101 -5.28 2.44 -10.08
C GLU A 101 -5.11 0.93 -9.97
N PHE A 102 -6.15 0.21 -10.40
CA PHE A 102 -6.15 -1.22 -10.61
C PHE A 102 -5.94 -1.52 -12.09
N TRP A 103 -5.04 -2.45 -12.37
CA TRP A 103 -4.97 -3.08 -13.68
C TRP A 103 -5.76 -4.39 -13.65
N CYS A 104 -6.61 -4.56 -14.66
CA CYS A 104 -7.58 -5.64 -14.72
C CYS A 104 -7.78 -6.13 -16.15
N GLY A 105 -8.30 -7.35 -16.31
CA GLY A 105 -8.57 -7.94 -17.62
C GLY A 105 -9.71 -7.25 -18.38
N ASP A 106 -10.75 -6.81 -17.66
CA ASP A 106 -11.87 -6.04 -18.21
C ASP A 106 -12.25 -4.91 -17.23
N ALA A 107 -12.06 -3.68 -17.68
CA ALA A 107 -12.20 -2.51 -16.81
C ALA A 107 -13.66 -2.19 -16.47
N ILE A 108 -14.60 -2.35 -17.41
CA ILE A 108 -15.99 -1.95 -17.19
C ILE A 108 -16.73 -2.90 -16.24
N ASN A 109 -16.54 -4.22 -16.37
CA ASN A 109 -17.14 -5.19 -15.46
C ASN A 109 -16.57 -5.05 -14.05
N THR A 110 -15.25 -4.87 -13.94
CA THR A 110 -14.59 -4.67 -12.65
C THR A 110 -15.08 -3.38 -11.98
N ALA A 111 -15.11 -2.27 -12.72
CA ALA A 111 -15.60 -1.00 -12.23
C ALA A 111 -17.08 -1.09 -11.80
N LYS A 112 -17.96 -1.72 -12.59
CA LYS A 112 -19.38 -1.90 -12.21
C LYS A 112 -19.54 -2.74 -10.94
N ARG A 113 -18.75 -3.80 -10.77
CA ARG A 113 -18.77 -4.63 -9.55
C ARG A 113 -18.36 -3.82 -8.32
N PHE A 114 -17.26 -3.07 -8.40
CA PHE A 114 -16.80 -2.23 -7.29
C PHE A 114 -17.75 -1.06 -7.04
N SER A 115 -18.33 -0.50 -8.10
CA SER A 115 -19.30 0.59 -8.01
C SER A 115 -20.50 0.18 -7.18
N TRP A 116 -21.13 -0.95 -7.52
CA TRP A 116 -22.26 -1.48 -6.76
C TRP A 116 -21.86 -1.95 -5.36
N GLY A 117 -20.76 -2.72 -5.25
CA GLY A 117 -20.34 -3.36 -4.01
C GLY A 117 -19.81 -2.39 -2.94
N LEU A 118 -19.29 -1.23 -3.35
CA LEU A 118 -18.78 -0.20 -2.44
C LEU A 118 -19.65 1.05 -2.40
N GLY A 119 -20.71 1.11 -3.23
CA GLY A 119 -21.55 2.31 -3.37
C GLY A 119 -20.74 3.50 -3.87
N MET A 120 -19.93 3.30 -4.91
CA MET A 120 -19.08 4.32 -5.52
C MET A 120 -19.52 4.56 -6.97
N PRO A 121 -20.13 5.70 -7.32
CA PRO A 121 -20.58 5.96 -8.67
C PRO A 121 -19.39 6.08 -9.62
N LEU A 122 -19.61 5.66 -10.86
CA LEU A 122 -18.72 5.93 -11.98
C LEU A 122 -18.84 7.41 -12.34
N VAL A 123 -17.77 8.20 -12.17
CA VAL A 123 -17.82 9.66 -12.35
C VAL A 123 -17.07 10.17 -13.57
N ALA A 124 -16.08 9.42 -14.06
CA ALA A 124 -15.35 9.78 -15.27
C ALA A 124 -14.84 8.53 -16.00
N LYS A 125 -14.59 8.67 -17.29
CA LYS A 125 -14.02 7.62 -18.15
C LYS A 125 -12.99 8.19 -19.12
N SER A 126 -12.05 7.35 -19.52
CA SER A 126 -11.20 7.58 -20.70
C SER A 126 -11.16 6.27 -21.47
N ASP A 127 -11.85 6.23 -22.60
CA ASP A 127 -11.99 5.06 -23.46
C ASP A 127 -12.16 5.47 -24.93
N LEU A 128 -12.50 4.53 -25.82
CA LEU A 128 -12.68 4.81 -27.26
C LEU A 128 -13.66 5.96 -27.53
N SER A 129 -14.71 6.12 -26.71
CA SER A 129 -15.69 7.18 -26.89
C SER A 129 -15.13 8.58 -26.60
N THR A 130 -14.04 8.65 -25.84
CA THR A 130 -13.31 9.89 -25.50
C THR A 130 -12.06 10.09 -26.35
N GLY A 131 -11.87 9.26 -27.39
CA GLY A 131 -10.69 9.29 -28.26
C GLY A 131 -9.47 8.51 -27.74
N ASN A 132 -9.57 7.83 -26.60
CA ASN A 132 -8.50 6.98 -26.09
C ASN A 132 -8.60 5.57 -26.71
N SER A 133 -7.70 5.28 -27.64
CA SER A 133 -7.60 3.97 -28.29
C SER A 133 -6.58 3.04 -27.64
N ALA A 134 -5.83 3.53 -26.65
CA ALA A 134 -4.78 2.75 -25.99
C ALA A 134 -5.31 1.86 -24.86
N HIS A 135 -6.20 2.41 -24.03
CA HIS A 135 -6.78 1.72 -22.89
C HIS A 135 -8.18 2.24 -22.57
N ALA A 136 -8.97 1.43 -21.88
CA ALA A 136 -10.21 1.84 -21.23
C ALA A 136 -9.94 2.02 -19.74
N SER A 137 -10.22 3.20 -19.22
CA SER A 137 -10.09 3.56 -17.81
C SER A 137 -11.38 4.14 -17.25
N TYR A 138 -11.83 3.59 -16.12
CA TYR A 138 -13.08 4.00 -15.47
C TYR A 138 -12.81 4.45 -14.04
N LEU A 139 -13.21 5.67 -13.71
CA LEU A 139 -13.03 6.28 -12.39
C LEU A 139 -14.31 6.16 -11.56
N LEU A 140 -14.20 5.45 -10.43
CA LEU A 140 -15.19 5.47 -9.37
C LEU A 140 -14.80 6.49 -8.29
N ARG A 141 -15.78 7.19 -7.74
CA ARG A 141 -15.54 8.17 -6.67
C ARG A 141 -16.58 8.09 -5.57
N SER A 142 -16.13 8.15 -4.31
CA SER A 142 -17.00 8.37 -3.15
C SER A 142 -16.27 9.27 -2.14
N GLY A 143 -16.83 10.46 -1.89
CA GLY A 143 -16.11 11.55 -1.24
C GLY A 143 -14.81 11.90 -1.98
N GLN A 144 -13.68 11.79 -1.28
CA GLN A 144 -12.33 11.99 -1.80
C GLN A 144 -11.66 10.68 -2.27
N LEU A 145 -12.28 9.51 -2.06
CA LEU A 145 -11.74 8.24 -2.53
C LEU A 145 -11.94 8.11 -4.05
N ASN A 146 -10.86 7.84 -4.78
CA ASN A 146 -10.85 7.64 -6.22
C ASN A 146 -10.25 6.27 -6.56
N PHE A 147 -11.01 5.41 -7.23
CA PHE A 147 -10.52 4.15 -7.80
C PHE A 147 -10.60 4.19 -9.32
N VAL A 148 -9.49 3.91 -9.99
CA VAL A 148 -9.41 3.81 -11.45
C VAL A 148 -9.20 2.35 -11.82
N PHE A 149 -10.00 1.85 -12.76
CA PHE A 149 -9.83 0.50 -13.32
C PHE A 149 -9.42 0.63 -14.78
N THR A 150 -8.26 0.06 -15.14
CA THR A 150 -7.67 0.20 -16.46
C THR A 150 -7.45 -1.14 -17.13
N ALA A 151 -7.86 -1.26 -18.40
CA ALA A 151 -7.61 -2.43 -19.25
C ALA A 151 -7.14 -1.99 -20.66
N PRO A 152 -6.20 -2.74 -21.29
CA PRO A 152 -5.70 -2.48 -22.63
C PRO A 152 -6.78 -2.75 -23.67
N TYR A 153 -6.79 -1.95 -24.73
CA TYR A 153 -7.34 -2.38 -26.01
C TYR A 153 -6.35 -3.27 -26.78
N SER A 154 -6.81 -3.82 -27.91
CA SER A 154 -5.92 -4.56 -28.82
C SER A 154 -4.80 -3.62 -29.32
N PRO A 155 -3.53 -4.06 -29.33
CA PRO A 155 -2.44 -3.24 -29.82
C PRO A 155 -2.58 -2.93 -31.32
N SER A 156 -3.35 -3.74 -32.07
CA SER A 156 -3.62 -3.55 -33.50
C SER A 156 -4.48 -2.32 -33.82
N ILE A 157 -5.23 -1.80 -32.84
CA ILE A 157 -6.07 -0.60 -32.99
C ILE A 157 -5.59 0.56 -32.11
N SER A 158 -4.52 0.34 -31.35
CA SER A 158 -4.05 1.27 -30.32
C SER A 158 -3.13 2.32 -30.92
N THR A 159 -3.40 3.57 -30.58
CA THR A 159 -2.47 4.69 -30.76
C THR A 159 -1.92 5.06 -29.37
N PRO A 160 -0.66 4.71 -29.04
CA PRO A 160 -0.11 4.95 -27.70
C PRO A 160 -0.20 6.41 -27.22
N SER A 161 -0.06 7.38 -28.13
CA SER A 161 -0.19 8.81 -27.80
C SER A 161 -1.61 9.26 -27.45
N SER A 162 -2.63 8.41 -27.65
CA SER A 162 -4.01 8.69 -27.22
C SER A 162 -4.28 8.31 -25.76
N ALA A 163 -3.32 7.70 -25.07
CA ALA A 163 -3.46 7.32 -23.67
C ALA A 163 -3.61 8.55 -22.75
N ALA A 164 -4.72 8.63 -22.01
CA ALA A 164 -4.89 9.67 -20.99
C ALA A 164 -3.95 9.50 -19.79
N ILE A 165 -3.48 8.27 -19.54
CA ILE A 165 -2.43 7.97 -18.56
C ILE A 165 -1.15 7.65 -19.35
N PRO A 166 -0.22 8.61 -19.51
CA PRO A 166 0.90 8.47 -20.45
C PRO A 166 1.96 7.43 -20.03
N SER A 167 1.92 6.97 -18.78
CA SER A 167 2.75 5.86 -18.29
C SER A 167 2.20 4.48 -18.66
N PHE A 168 1.01 4.40 -19.28
CA PHE A 168 0.41 3.15 -19.68
C PHE A 168 1.26 2.43 -20.74
N SER A 169 1.46 1.12 -20.54
CA SER A 169 2.13 0.25 -21.51
C SER A 169 1.37 -1.05 -21.66
N PHE A 170 1.00 -1.39 -22.91
CA PHE A 170 0.26 -2.60 -23.22
C PHE A 170 1.01 -3.87 -22.75
N SER A 171 2.29 -3.99 -23.06
CA SER A 171 3.08 -5.19 -22.73
C SER A 171 3.23 -5.36 -21.22
N VAL A 172 3.51 -4.26 -20.50
CA VAL A 172 3.63 -4.27 -19.05
C VAL A 172 2.28 -4.61 -18.40
N HIS A 173 1.18 -4.05 -18.89
CA HIS A 173 -0.16 -4.37 -18.39
C HIS A 173 -0.52 -5.85 -18.57
N ARG A 174 -0.30 -6.40 -19.77
CA ARG A 174 -0.58 -7.81 -20.03
C ARG A 174 0.27 -8.73 -19.15
N SER A 175 1.56 -8.43 -18.98
CA SER A 175 2.42 -9.18 -18.07
C SER A 175 1.91 -9.12 -16.63
N PHE A 176 1.59 -7.91 -16.14
CA PHE A 176 1.09 -7.67 -14.79
C PHE A 176 -0.21 -8.44 -14.51
N THR A 177 -1.20 -8.33 -15.40
CA THR A 177 -2.49 -8.99 -15.21
C THR A 177 -2.43 -10.51 -15.39
N SER A 178 -1.49 -11.02 -16.18
CA SER A 178 -1.22 -12.46 -16.25
C SER A 178 -0.56 -13.01 -14.98
N SER A 179 0.31 -12.24 -14.32
CA SER A 179 1.00 -12.67 -13.10
C SER A 179 0.13 -12.52 -11.84
N HIS A 180 -0.58 -11.38 -11.70
CA HIS A 180 -1.27 -11.04 -10.45
C HIS A 180 -2.80 -11.12 -10.52
N GLY A 181 -3.39 -11.25 -11.72
CA GLY A 181 -4.83 -11.11 -11.92
C GLY A 181 -5.30 -9.67 -11.73
N LEU A 182 -6.36 -9.46 -10.93
CA LEU A 182 -6.82 -8.13 -10.53
C LEU A 182 -5.97 -7.62 -9.36
N ALA A 183 -5.15 -6.61 -9.59
CA ALA A 183 -4.28 -6.03 -8.56
C ALA A 183 -4.11 -4.52 -8.72
N VAL A 184 -3.67 -3.87 -7.63
CA VAL A 184 -3.31 -2.44 -7.65
C VAL A 184 -1.99 -2.28 -8.38
N ARG A 185 -1.98 -1.46 -9.45
CA ARG A 185 -0.77 -1.07 -10.16
C ARG A 185 -0.16 0.18 -9.56
N ALA A 186 -0.96 1.22 -9.32
CA ALA A 186 -0.46 2.52 -8.88
C ALA A 186 -1.15 2.98 -7.60
N LEU A 187 -0.35 3.36 -6.61
CA LEU A 187 -0.78 4.18 -5.48
C LEU A 187 -0.39 5.61 -5.78
N ALA A 188 -1.38 6.47 -6.05
CA ALA A 188 -1.12 7.85 -6.42
C ALA A 188 -1.28 8.79 -5.22
N ILE A 189 -0.29 9.67 -5.04
CA ILE A 189 -0.30 10.73 -4.04
C ILE A 189 -0.28 12.10 -4.72
N GLN A 190 -1.05 13.03 -4.17
CA GLN A 190 -1.03 14.41 -4.59
C GLN A 190 0.19 15.09 -3.94
N VAL A 191 1.03 15.71 -4.76
CA VAL A 191 2.23 16.43 -4.36
C VAL A 191 2.20 17.85 -4.89
N GLU A 192 3.01 18.73 -4.31
CA GLU A 192 3.12 20.11 -4.79
C GLU A 192 3.61 20.20 -6.25
N SER A 193 4.61 19.39 -6.59
CA SER A 193 5.17 19.33 -7.95
C SER A 193 5.63 17.90 -8.23
N ALA A 194 5.03 17.25 -9.23
CA ALA A 194 5.42 15.91 -9.65
C ALA A 194 6.86 15.88 -10.20
N PHE A 195 7.30 16.96 -10.84
CA PHE A 195 8.68 17.13 -11.32
C PHE A 195 9.68 17.12 -10.15
N SER A 196 9.42 17.95 -9.13
CA SER A 196 10.29 18.06 -7.96
C SER A 196 10.28 16.78 -7.12
N ALA A 197 9.12 16.18 -6.91
CA ALA A 197 8.98 14.92 -6.18
C ALA A 197 9.74 13.77 -6.88
N TYR A 198 9.61 13.65 -8.20
CA TYR A 198 10.34 12.65 -8.98
C TYR A 198 11.86 12.87 -8.91
N SER A 199 12.33 14.09 -9.14
CA SER A 199 13.77 14.41 -9.11
C SER A 199 14.36 14.16 -7.72
N ALA A 200 13.70 14.61 -6.66
CA ALA A 200 14.12 14.38 -5.28
C ALA A 200 14.17 12.87 -4.95
N SER A 201 13.17 12.10 -5.40
CA SER A 201 13.10 10.66 -5.20
C SER A 201 14.24 9.92 -5.92
N VAL A 202 14.41 10.15 -7.23
CA VAL A 202 15.43 9.47 -8.04
C VAL A 202 16.84 9.80 -7.57
N SER A 203 17.10 11.06 -7.16
CA SER A 203 18.40 11.46 -6.58
C SER A 203 18.76 10.72 -5.27
N ARG A 204 17.77 10.09 -4.63
CA ARG A 204 17.89 9.32 -3.39
C ARG A 204 17.60 7.83 -3.59
N GLY A 205 17.84 7.35 -4.81
CA GLY A 205 17.82 5.92 -5.11
C GLY A 205 16.47 5.34 -5.52
N ALA A 206 15.39 6.13 -5.63
CA ALA A 206 14.15 5.64 -6.21
C ALA A 206 14.38 5.15 -7.64
N LYS A 207 13.91 3.94 -7.96
CA LYS A 207 14.04 3.39 -9.31
C LYS A 207 13.00 4.08 -10.22
N PRO A 208 13.43 4.77 -11.29
CA PRO A 208 12.52 5.50 -12.17
C PRO A 208 11.63 4.54 -12.98
N ILE A 209 10.34 4.86 -13.12
CA ILE A 209 9.40 4.10 -13.96
C ILE A 209 8.87 4.95 -15.11
N SER A 210 8.35 6.14 -14.81
CA SER A 210 7.90 7.10 -15.81
C SER A 210 8.39 8.50 -15.42
N PRO A 211 9.18 9.18 -16.25
CA PRO A 211 9.61 10.55 -15.97
C PRO A 211 8.40 11.48 -15.87
N PRO A 212 8.55 12.68 -15.27
CA PRO A 212 7.45 13.62 -15.16
C PRO A 212 6.98 14.07 -16.55
N ILE A 213 5.68 13.93 -16.80
CA ILE A 213 5.01 14.32 -18.03
C ILE A 213 3.95 15.36 -17.68
N LEU A 214 4.03 16.52 -18.34
CA LEU A 214 2.99 17.54 -18.28
C LEU A 214 1.84 17.12 -19.21
N LEU A 215 0.62 17.11 -18.68
CA LEU A 215 -0.58 16.71 -19.42
C LEU A 215 -1.12 17.86 -20.26
N SER A 216 -2.16 17.58 -21.06
CA SER A 216 -2.68 18.48 -22.09
C SER A 216 -3.27 19.80 -21.57
N ASP A 217 -3.58 19.90 -20.28
CA ASP A 217 -4.00 21.14 -19.63
C ASP A 217 -2.84 22.10 -19.31
N ASN A 218 -1.59 21.67 -19.54
CA ASN A 218 -0.35 22.38 -19.21
C ASN A 218 -0.21 22.75 -17.73
N LYS A 219 -0.95 22.10 -16.84
CA LYS A 219 -0.97 22.37 -15.39
C LYS A 219 -0.82 21.11 -14.56
N THR A 220 -1.40 20.01 -15.02
CA THR A 220 -1.33 18.72 -14.35
C THR A 220 -0.10 17.96 -14.83
N ALA A 221 0.68 17.44 -13.89
CA ALA A 221 1.83 16.59 -14.19
C ALA A 221 1.78 15.27 -13.42
N ILE A 222 2.23 14.21 -14.06
CA ILE A 222 2.31 12.86 -13.50
C ILE A 222 3.74 12.34 -13.65
N ALA A 223 4.25 11.69 -12.60
CA ALA A 223 5.52 10.96 -12.64
C ALA A 223 5.39 9.66 -11.82
N GLU A 224 6.21 8.65 -12.10
CA GLU A 224 6.16 7.36 -11.40
C GLU A 224 7.54 6.83 -11.05
N VAL A 225 7.65 6.33 -9.82
CA VAL A 225 8.81 5.55 -9.34
C VAL A 225 8.34 4.19 -8.82
N HIS A 226 9.25 3.23 -8.82
CA HIS A 226 8.98 1.90 -8.27
C HIS A 226 8.69 1.98 -6.78
N LEU A 227 7.62 1.33 -6.33
CA LEU A 227 7.27 1.21 -4.91
C LEU A 227 7.78 -0.13 -4.35
N TYR A 228 7.13 -1.24 -4.71
CA TYR A 228 7.55 -2.62 -4.42
C TYR A 228 6.91 -3.59 -5.42
N GLY A 229 7.63 -4.66 -5.78
CA GLY A 229 7.18 -5.58 -6.82
C GLY A 229 6.87 -4.83 -8.12
N ASP A 230 5.71 -5.10 -8.72
CA ASP A 230 5.23 -4.37 -9.89
C ASP A 230 4.29 -3.20 -9.54
N SER A 231 4.23 -2.77 -8.28
CA SER A 231 3.48 -1.57 -7.87
C SER A 231 4.33 -0.30 -8.02
N VAL A 232 3.69 0.80 -8.41
CA VAL A 232 4.34 2.12 -8.55
C VAL A 232 3.76 3.13 -7.56
N LEU A 233 4.62 4.05 -7.12
CA LEU A 233 4.20 5.28 -6.46
C LEU A 233 4.06 6.35 -7.53
N ARG A 234 2.84 6.83 -7.75
CA ARG A 234 2.54 7.86 -8.73
C ARG A 234 2.46 9.22 -8.04
N PHE A 235 3.27 10.17 -8.48
CA PHE A 235 3.18 11.56 -8.09
C PHE A 235 2.24 12.29 -9.02
N VAL A 236 1.27 13.02 -8.47
CA VAL A 236 0.35 13.87 -9.23
C VAL A 236 0.39 15.28 -8.66
N SER A 237 0.72 16.27 -9.48
CA SER A 237 0.52 17.69 -9.15
C SER A 237 -0.52 18.24 -10.11
N CYS A 238 -1.63 18.77 -9.59
CA CYS A 238 -2.73 19.36 -10.37
C CYS A 238 -2.69 20.88 -10.23
N GLY A 239 -3.16 21.60 -11.26
CA GLY A 239 -3.56 23.01 -11.09
C GLY A 239 -4.88 23.14 -10.31
N ASP A 240 -5.19 24.34 -9.80
CA ASP A 240 -6.38 24.68 -8.99
C ASP A 240 -7.75 24.52 -9.70
N ASP A 241 -7.80 23.79 -10.81
CA ASP A 241 -8.92 23.75 -11.72
C ASP A 241 -9.89 22.64 -11.30
N GLY A 242 -10.74 22.95 -10.31
CA GLY A 242 -11.82 22.08 -9.90
C GLY A 242 -12.68 21.63 -11.09
N THR A 243 -12.70 20.32 -11.38
CA THR A 243 -13.90 19.46 -11.51
C THR A 243 -13.66 18.15 -12.31
N GLY A 244 -12.60 18.01 -13.10
CA GLY A 244 -12.30 16.79 -13.87
C GLY A 244 -11.03 16.10 -13.38
N PHE A 245 -11.06 14.79 -13.15
CA PHE A 245 -9.96 14.00 -12.55
C PHE A 245 -8.56 14.26 -13.14
N LEU A 246 -8.26 13.67 -14.30
CA LEU A 246 -7.04 13.91 -15.06
C LEU A 246 -7.45 14.37 -16.46
N PRO A 247 -6.69 15.25 -17.13
CA PRO A 247 -6.90 15.55 -18.54
C PRO A 247 -7.03 14.27 -19.39
N GLY A 248 -8.00 14.25 -20.31
CA GLY A 248 -8.33 13.06 -21.11
C GLY A 248 -9.34 12.11 -20.45
N PHE A 249 -9.78 12.38 -19.22
CA PHE A 249 -10.98 11.77 -18.64
C PHE A 249 -12.19 12.69 -18.82
N GLU A 250 -13.27 12.13 -19.37
CA GLU A 250 -14.54 12.82 -19.55
C GLU A 250 -15.55 12.39 -18.48
N PRO A 251 -16.43 13.29 -18.00
CA PRO A 251 -17.53 12.93 -17.12
C PRO A 251 -18.41 11.84 -17.72
N VAL A 252 -18.98 10.97 -16.88
CA VAL A 252 -19.94 9.96 -17.34
C VAL A 252 -21.36 10.48 -17.18
N ASP A 253 -22.16 10.31 -18.23
CA ASP A 253 -23.57 10.70 -18.25
C ASP A 253 -24.39 10.00 -17.15
N ASN A 254 -25.45 10.68 -16.73
CA ASN A 254 -26.28 10.29 -15.59
C ASN A 254 -26.94 8.90 -15.75
N GLU A 255 -27.23 8.45 -16.99
CA GLU A 255 -27.87 7.15 -17.22
C GLU A 255 -26.92 5.96 -17.01
N MET A 256 -25.62 6.18 -17.16
CA MET A 256 -24.58 5.15 -17.02
C MET A 256 -23.97 5.10 -15.62
N SER A 257 -24.11 6.19 -14.86
CA SER A 257 -23.62 6.31 -13.50
C SER A 257 -24.79 6.11 -12.56
N TYR A 258 -24.74 5.08 -11.70
CA TYR A 258 -25.67 4.95 -10.59
C TYR A 258 -25.39 6.07 -9.57
N GLN A 259 -25.65 7.34 -9.91
CA GLN A 259 -25.16 8.52 -9.18
C GLN A 259 -25.63 8.58 -7.73
N GLU A 260 -26.78 7.97 -7.45
CA GLU A 260 -27.34 7.88 -6.10
C GLU A 260 -26.58 6.90 -5.19
N LEU A 261 -25.65 6.11 -5.72
CA LEU A 261 -24.83 5.23 -4.89
C LEU A 261 -23.92 6.07 -3.99
N ASP A 262 -24.18 6.03 -2.69
CA ASP A 262 -23.22 6.46 -1.68
C ASP A 262 -23.47 5.71 -0.38
N TYR A 263 -22.62 4.72 -0.10
CA TYR A 263 -22.72 3.95 1.13
C TYR A 263 -22.00 4.61 2.31
N GLY A 264 -21.38 5.77 2.12
CA GLY A 264 -20.75 6.56 3.19
C GLY A 264 -19.22 6.48 3.24
N ILE A 265 -18.57 5.91 2.22
CA ILE A 265 -17.09 5.88 2.12
C ILE A 265 -16.58 7.29 1.75
N ARG A 266 -15.46 7.74 2.31
CA ARG A 266 -15.00 9.13 2.17
C ARG A 266 -13.58 9.31 1.69
N ARG A 267 -12.63 8.48 2.12
CA ARG A 267 -11.22 8.59 1.71
C ARG A 267 -10.47 7.28 1.91
N LEU A 268 -9.31 7.19 1.30
CA LEU A 268 -8.33 6.16 1.64
C LEU A 268 -7.69 6.50 2.99
N ASP A 269 -7.62 5.53 3.90
CA ASP A 269 -6.93 5.67 5.17
C ASP A 269 -5.46 5.27 5.06
N HIS A 270 -5.24 4.04 4.60
CA HIS A 270 -3.92 3.47 4.40
C HIS A 270 -3.96 2.41 3.31
N ALA A 271 -2.81 2.20 2.65
CA ALA A 271 -2.62 1.18 1.63
C ALA A 271 -1.45 0.27 2.03
N VAL A 272 -1.71 -1.03 2.17
CA VAL A 272 -0.77 -1.97 2.78
C VAL A 272 -0.08 -2.81 1.73
N GLY A 273 1.25 -2.81 1.74
CA GLY A 273 2.09 -3.68 0.91
C GLY A 273 2.53 -4.94 1.64
N ASN A 274 2.57 -6.06 0.94
CA ASN A 274 3.26 -7.27 1.40
C ASN A 274 4.56 -7.43 0.61
N VAL A 275 5.64 -7.72 1.34
CA VAL A 275 7.00 -7.90 0.80
C VAL A 275 7.63 -9.15 1.43
N PRO A 276 8.61 -9.80 0.77
CA PRO A 276 9.32 -10.94 1.35
C PRO A 276 10.18 -10.54 2.54
N GLU A 277 10.82 -9.37 2.48
CA GLU A 277 11.72 -8.84 3.51
C GLU A 277 11.39 -7.37 3.77
N LEU A 278 11.11 -7.02 5.02
CA LEU A 278 10.62 -5.71 5.42
C LEU A 278 11.72 -4.65 5.42
N GLY A 279 12.87 -4.96 6.04
CA GLY A 279 13.95 -4.00 6.27
C GLY A 279 14.47 -3.32 5.00
N PRO A 280 14.86 -4.06 3.95
CA PRO A 280 15.32 -3.47 2.70
C PRO A 280 14.28 -2.56 2.03
N VAL A 281 12.99 -2.95 2.05
CA VAL A 281 11.93 -2.17 1.40
C VAL A 281 11.57 -0.93 2.22
N VAL A 282 11.49 -1.04 3.56
CA VAL A 282 11.28 0.10 4.45
C VAL A 282 12.40 1.13 4.26
N ASN A 283 13.66 0.69 4.28
CA ASN A 283 14.80 1.60 4.08
C ASN A 283 14.77 2.23 2.68
N TYR A 284 14.47 1.46 1.63
CA TYR A 284 14.31 1.99 0.27
C TYR A 284 13.25 3.10 0.22
N LEU A 285 12.05 2.87 0.77
CA LEU A 285 10.98 3.87 0.77
C LEU A 285 11.35 5.11 1.60
N LYS A 286 11.90 4.93 2.80
CA LYS A 286 12.33 6.04 3.68
C LYS A 286 13.36 6.92 3.00
N GLU A 287 14.36 6.31 2.35
CA GLU A 287 15.46 7.04 1.73
C GLU A 287 14.97 8.00 0.64
N PHE A 288 14.08 7.55 -0.25
CA PHE A 288 13.66 8.42 -1.35
C PHE A 288 12.49 9.34 -1.03
N THR A 289 11.62 8.96 -0.09
CA THR A 289 10.45 9.80 0.28
C THR A 289 10.74 10.76 1.41
N GLY A 290 11.62 10.38 2.34
CA GLY A 290 11.77 11.05 3.63
C GLY A 290 10.65 10.72 4.63
N PHE A 291 9.75 9.78 4.31
CA PHE A 291 8.68 9.37 5.21
C PHE A 291 9.26 8.76 6.49
N HIS A 292 8.59 8.99 7.61
CA HIS A 292 9.01 8.47 8.92
C HIS A 292 8.19 7.26 9.35
N GLU A 293 8.75 6.50 10.29
CA GLU A 293 8.05 5.39 10.92
C GLU A 293 6.98 5.91 11.89
N PHE A 294 5.73 5.56 11.62
CA PHE A 294 4.56 5.96 12.37
C PHE A 294 4.20 4.95 13.46
N ALA A 295 4.33 3.66 13.16
CA ALA A 295 4.07 2.55 14.06
C ALA A 295 4.75 1.28 13.52
N GLU A 296 4.97 0.32 14.39
CA GLU A 296 5.39 -1.03 14.02
C GLU A 296 4.68 -2.07 14.87
N PHE A 297 4.65 -3.30 14.36
CA PHE A 297 4.03 -4.45 15.01
C PHE A 297 4.87 -5.68 14.73
N THR A 298 5.18 -6.47 15.76
CA THR A 298 5.86 -7.75 15.59
C THR A 298 4.89 -8.93 15.66
N ALA A 299 5.40 -10.13 15.36
CA ALA A 299 4.65 -11.36 15.53
C ALA A 299 4.02 -11.50 16.93
N GLU A 300 4.67 -10.99 17.97
CA GLU A 300 4.16 -11.02 19.34
C GLU A 300 2.99 -10.07 19.57
N ASP A 301 2.91 -8.97 18.80
CA ASP A 301 1.84 -7.97 18.90
C ASP A 301 0.57 -8.39 18.15
N VAL A 302 0.73 -9.00 16.96
CA VAL A 302 -0.38 -9.23 16.00
C VAL A 302 -0.52 -10.67 15.52
N GLY A 303 0.38 -11.56 15.94
CA GLY A 303 0.31 -12.98 15.67
C GLY A 303 -0.88 -13.65 16.37
N THR A 304 -1.45 -14.64 15.70
CA THR A 304 -2.30 -15.63 16.38
C THR A 304 -1.41 -16.68 17.04
N ALA A 305 -2.00 -17.57 17.84
CA ALA A 305 -1.29 -18.76 18.34
C ALA A 305 -0.73 -19.68 17.22
N GLU A 306 -1.03 -19.39 15.94
CA GLU A 306 -0.73 -20.24 14.80
C GLU A 306 0.01 -19.54 13.66
N SER A 307 -0.07 -18.21 13.48
CA SER A 307 0.62 -17.47 12.40
C SER A 307 1.02 -16.07 12.83
N GLY A 308 2.04 -15.50 12.20
CA GLY A 308 2.55 -14.15 12.50
C GLY A 308 2.86 -13.32 11.25
N LEU A 309 3.08 -12.03 11.49
CA LEU A 309 3.62 -11.06 10.54
C LEU A 309 4.42 -10.03 11.33
N ASN A 310 5.41 -9.42 10.69
CA ASN A 310 6.02 -8.18 11.14
C ASN A 310 5.53 -7.05 10.24
N SER A 311 5.33 -5.86 10.79
CA SER A 311 4.79 -4.71 10.07
C SER A 311 5.45 -3.41 10.51
N VAL A 312 5.73 -2.53 9.55
CA VAL A 312 6.14 -1.13 9.78
C VAL A 312 5.26 -0.22 8.95
N VAL A 313 4.81 0.87 9.56
CA VAL A 313 3.96 1.89 8.95
C VAL A 313 4.81 3.10 8.64
N LEU A 314 4.93 3.45 7.36
CA LEU A 314 5.52 4.71 6.94
C LEU A 314 4.45 5.79 6.76
N ALA A 315 4.77 7.02 7.12
CA ALA A 315 3.87 8.16 7.01
C ALA A 315 4.58 9.39 6.45
N ASN A 316 3.85 10.21 5.70
CA ASN A 316 4.30 11.55 5.35
C ASN A 316 4.30 12.49 6.57
N ASN A 317 4.84 13.70 6.41
CA ASN A 317 4.94 14.71 7.46
C ASN A 317 3.60 14.96 8.17
N ASN A 318 2.50 15.09 7.43
CA ASN A 318 1.16 15.35 7.99
C ASN A 318 0.42 14.09 8.43
N GLU A 319 1.04 12.92 8.24
CA GLU A 319 0.55 11.60 8.67
C GLU A 319 -0.86 11.28 8.17
N ASN A 320 -1.16 11.72 6.95
CA ASN A 320 -2.41 11.49 6.24
C ASN A 320 -2.24 10.59 5.00
N VAL A 321 -1.00 10.28 4.62
CA VAL A 321 -0.63 9.24 3.67
C VAL A 321 0.14 8.18 4.44
N LEU A 322 -0.44 6.99 4.54
CA LEU A 322 0.08 5.90 5.36
C LEU A 322 0.33 4.65 4.49
N PHE A 323 1.58 4.16 4.51
CA PHE A 323 2.00 2.94 3.84
C PHE A 323 2.52 1.91 4.86
N PRO A 324 1.63 1.08 5.43
CA PRO A 324 2.04 -0.14 6.12
C PRO A 324 2.69 -1.14 5.16
N LEU A 325 3.77 -1.76 5.60
CA LEU A 325 4.47 -2.83 4.91
C LEU A 325 4.52 -4.05 5.82
N ASN A 326 4.27 -5.25 5.28
CA ASN A 326 4.34 -6.49 6.04
C ASN A 326 5.35 -7.47 5.43
N GLU A 327 6.00 -8.24 6.28
CA GLU A 327 6.75 -9.45 5.90
C GLU A 327 6.18 -10.71 6.59
N PRO A 328 6.36 -11.89 6.00
CA PRO A 328 5.98 -13.15 6.64
C PRO A 328 6.91 -13.47 7.81
N VAL A 329 6.34 -14.05 8.87
CA VAL A 329 7.09 -14.71 9.94
C VAL A 329 7.07 -16.21 9.67
N TYR A 330 8.24 -16.80 9.51
CA TYR A 330 8.41 -18.24 9.24
C TYR A 330 8.51 -19.06 10.53
N GLY A 331 8.37 -20.39 10.41
CA GLY A 331 8.47 -21.30 11.55
C GLY A 331 7.24 -21.35 12.47
N THR A 332 6.14 -20.69 12.10
CA THR A 332 4.87 -20.75 12.82
C THR A 332 4.08 -22.03 12.50
N LYS A 333 3.14 -22.43 13.38
CA LYS A 333 2.35 -23.68 13.21
C LYS A 333 1.56 -23.72 11.91
N ARG A 334 1.02 -22.58 11.49
CA ARG A 334 0.37 -22.37 10.20
C ARG A 334 1.20 -21.39 9.39
N LYS A 335 1.14 -21.58 8.07
CA LYS A 335 1.77 -20.68 7.10
C LYS A 335 1.29 -19.24 7.31
N SER A 336 2.22 -18.28 7.30
CA SER A 336 1.86 -16.86 7.35
C SER A 336 0.97 -16.49 6.17
N GLN A 337 -0.12 -15.76 6.45
CA GLN A 337 -0.99 -15.20 5.42
C GLN A 337 -0.25 -14.25 4.47
N ILE A 338 0.87 -13.65 4.92
CA ILE A 338 1.73 -12.83 4.06
C ILE A 338 2.42 -13.71 3.03
N GLN A 339 2.98 -14.85 3.45
CA GLN A 339 3.59 -15.81 2.54
C GLN A 339 2.55 -16.38 1.56
N THR A 340 1.35 -16.70 2.03
CA THR A 340 0.25 -17.13 1.15
C THR A 340 -0.08 -16.09 0.10
N TYR A 341 -0.10 -14.79 0.45
CA TYR A 341 -0.29 -13.71 -0.52
C TYR A 341 0.84 -13.70 -1.56
N LEU A 342 2.11 -13.70 -1.11
CA LEU A 342 3.26 -13.62 -2.01
C LEU A 342 3.26 -14.76 -3.04
N GLU A 343 2.80 -15.95 -2.68
CA GLU A 343 2.71 -17.08 -3.60
C GLU A 343 1.59 -16.96 -4.62
N HIS A 344 0.39 -16.54 -4.20
CA HIS A 344 -0.77 -16.42 -5.11
C HIS A 344 -0.74 -15.15 -5.94
N ASN A 345 -0.04 -14.12 -5.47
CA ASN A 345 0.22 -12.87 -6.17
C ASN A 345 1.53 -12.94 -6.98
N GLU A 346 2.28 -14.04 -6.93
CA GLU A 346 3.60 -14.17 -7.60
C GLU A 346 4.62 -13.09 -7.23
N GLY A 347 4.59 -12.60 -5.98
CA GLY A 347 5.55 -11.63 -5.46
C GLY A 347 4.92 -10.50 -4.63
N PRO A 348 5.71 -9.44 -4.36
CA PRO A 348 5.25 -8.29 -3.58
C PRO A 348 4.09 -7.54 -4.24
N GLY A 349 3.25 -6.91 -3.43
CA GLY A 349 2.12 -6.14 -3.95
C GLY A 349 1.24 -5.55 -2.86
N VAL A 350 0.23 -4.77 -3.27
CA VAL A 350 -0.76 -4.21 -2.34
C VAL A 350 -1.71 -5.32 -1.87
N GLN A 351 -1.70 -5.59 -0.57
CA GLN A 351 -2.55 -6.59 0.05
C GLN A 351 -3.97 -6.06 0.29
N HIS A 352 -4.08 -4.87 0.90
CA HIS A 352 -5.38 -4.30 1.25
C HIS A 352 -5.36 -2.78 1.27
N LEU A 353 -6.56 -2.21 1.14
CA LEU A 353 -6.84 -0.79 1.21
C LEU A 353 -7.88 -0.58 2.31
N ALA A 354 -7.56 0.25 3.30
CA ALA A 354 -8.51 0.62 4.33
C ALA A 354 -9.26 1.89 3.94
N LEU A 355 -10.58 1.80 3.89
CA LEU A 355 -11.44 2.88 3.42
C LEU A 355 -12.15 3.51 4.61
N VAL A 356 -11.97 4.82 4.80
CA VAL A 356 -12.67 5.55 5.85
C VAL A 356 -14.14 5.70 5.47
N SER A 357 -15.02 5.36 6.40
CA SER A 357 -16.45 5.66 6.33
C SER A 357 -16.84 6.70 7.36
N GLU A 358 -17.77 7.59 7.02
CA GLU A 358 -18.39 8.53 7.96
C GLU A 358 -19.37 7.85 8.94
N ASP A 359 -19.96 6.72 8.53
CA ASP A 359 -20.83 5.86 9.33
C ASP A 359 -20.62 4.41 8.90
N ILE A 360 -19.70 3.74 9.59
CA ILE A 360 -19.31 2.36 9.28
C ILE A 360 -20.49 1.39 9.39
N PHE A 361 -21.47 1.65 10.27
CA PHE A 361 -22.64 0.78 10.40
C PHE A 361 -23.59 0.94 9.22
N ARG A 362 -23.77 2.16 8.70
CA ARG A 362 -24.52 2.40 7.46
C ARG A 362 -23.83 1.75 6.27
N THR A 363 -22.52 1.93 6.15
CA THR A 363 -21.75 1.35 5.04
C THR A 363 -21.82 -0.17 5.02
N LEU A 364 -21.64 -0.84 6.15
CA LEU A 364 -21.66 -2.31 6.22
C LEU A 364 -23.05 -2.93 6.05
N ARG A 365 -24.14 -2.17 6.25
CA ARG A 365 -25.52 -2.64 6.04
C ARG A 365 -25.93 -2.63 4.57
N LYS A 366 -25.32 -1.79 3.76
CA LYS A 366 -25.54 -1.69 2.32
C LYS A 366 -24.70 -2.74 1.61
#